data_AF-K0ZD98-F1
#
_entry.id   AF-K0ZD98-F1
#
_cell.length_a   1.000
_cell.length_b   1.000
_cell.length_c   1.000
_cell.angle_alpha   90.00
_cell.angle_beta   90.00
_cell.angle_gamma   90.00
#
_symmetry.space_group_name_H-M   'P 1'
#
loop_
_entity.id
_entity.type
_entity.pdbx_description
1 polymer ?
#
loop_
_entity_poly.entity_id
_entity_poly.type
_entity_poly.pdbx_seq_one_letter_code
_entity_poly.pdbx_strand_id
1 'polypeptide(L)'
;MESIYVSQKDMLEICQDGDKYFLRYPTFNITMPEVVQEIPKEAADSYMSGEHTGKELMNYADYGFWKSKKQYTQDESGKLFIENHPSFILKNPGNTRRLFTAEEFKQIVTQAIVSELEPSELDAIGIVDNHLELLLVDPVGWEEEIEAVHLEILQEKMNNYIHFLESKQYVERYGDQFDKKVIHITFQYSPSDNGLAFLAAVQQVLQPTDMILKVELPE
;
A
#
# COMPACT_ATOMS: atom_id res chain seq x y z
N MET A 1 -42.33 11.39 10.66
CA MET A 1 -41.63 10.12 10.37
C MET A 1 -42.55 9.18 9.60
N GLU A 2 -42.25 8.92 8.33
CA GLU A 2 -43.00 8.08 7.39
C GLU A 2 -42.19 6.83 7.01
N SER A 3 -42.84 5.67 6.87
CA SER A 3 -42.21 4.43 6.39
C SER A 3 -41.91 4.53 4.89
N ILE A 4 -40.64 4.43 4.50
CA ILE A 4 -40.25 4.46 3.07
C ILE A 4 -39.81 3.09 2.54
N TYR A 5 -39.40 2.16 3.41
CA TYR A 5 -39.03 0.79 3.02
C TYR A 5 -39.28 -0.20 4.14
N VAL A 6 -39.86 -1.36 3.84
CA VAL A 6 -40.14 -2.42 4.83
C VAL A 6 -39.62 -3.76 4.32
N SER A 7 -38.76 -4.41 5.12
CA SER A 7 -38.27 -5.76 4.85
C SER A 7 -38.89 -6.76 5.80
N GLN A 8 -39.78 -7.62 5.28
CA GLN A 8 -40.31 -8.75 6.04
C GLN A 8 -39.25 -9.82 6.31
N LYS A 9 -38.27 -9.96 5.41
CA LYS A 9 -37.18 -10.93 5.53
C LYS A 9 -36.27 -10.59 6.72
N ASP A 10 -35.88 -9.33 6.84
CA ASP A 10 -34.96 -8.86 7.88
C ASP A 10 -35.70 -8.33 9.12
N MET A 11 -37.04 -8.27 9.08
CA MET A 11 -37.90 -7.71 10.12
C MET A 11 -37.49 -6.29 10.52
N LEU A 12 -37.30 -5.41 9.54
CA LEU A 12 -36.91 -4.02 9.78
C LEU A 12 -37.61 -3.06 8.81
N GLU A 13 -37.60 -1.78 9.16
CA GLU A 13 -38.14 -0.69 8.37
C GLU A 13 -37.18 0.50 8.34
N ILE A 14 -37.15 1.18 7.20
CA ILE A 14 -36.51 2.49 7.04
C ILE A 14 -37.61 3.53 7.03
N CYS A 15 -37.52 4.50 7.93
CA CYS A 15 -38.40 5.64 8.00
C CYS A 15 -37.67 6.94 7.64
N GLN A 16 -38.38 7.93 7.12
CA GLN A 16 -37.86 9.25 6.79
C GLN A 16 -38.63 10.35 7.54
N ASP A 17 -37.92 11.36 8.04
CA ASP A 17 -38.50 12.57 8.63
C ASP A 17 -37.71 13.81 8.16
N GLY A 18 -38.22 14.48 7.11
CA GLY A 18 -37.46 15.52 6.41
C GLY A 18 -36.21 14.93 5.74
N ASP A 19 -35.04 15.48 6.07
CA ASP A 19 -33.74 15.01 5.54
C ASP A 19 -33.12 13.89 6.37
N LYS A 20 -33.78 13.45 7.45
CA LYS A 20 -33.27 12.41 8.36
C LYS A 20 -33.86 11.05 8.06
N TYR A 21 -33.02 10.02 8.18
CA TYR A 21 -33.39 8.63 8.00
C TYR A 21 -33.30 7.89 9.32
N PHE A 22 -34.23 6.97 9.55
CA PHE A 22 -34.33 6.19 10.78
C PHE A 22 -34.46 4.71 10.46
N LEU A 23 -33.69 3.88 11.15
CA LEU A 23 -33.83 2.43 11.17
C LEU A 23 -34.78 2.05 12.32
N ARG A 24 -35.81 1.28 12.01
CA ARG A 24 -36.75 0.72 12.98
C ARG A 24 -36.77 -0.80 12.91
N TYR A 25 -36.61 -1.46 14.06
CA TYR A 25 -36.75 -2.92 14.15
C TYR A 25 -37.21 -3.37 15.55
N PRO A 26 -37.99 -4.46 15.65
CA PRO A 26 -38.40 -5.01 16.93
C PRO A 26 -37.20 -5.70 17.60
N THR A 27 -37.15 -5.65 18.93
CA THR A 27 -36.24 -6.49 19.72
C THR A 27 -37.02 -7.47 20.57
N PHE A 28 -36.40 -8.62 20.87
CA PHE A 28 -36.97 -9.61 21.80
C PHE A 28 -36.79 -9.20 23.28
N ASN A 29 -36.38 -7.96 23.56
CA ASN A 29 -36.25 -7.43 24.91
C ASN A 29 -37.58 -6.83 25.41
N ILE A 30 -38.13 -7.41 26.48
CA ILE A 30 -39.40 -7.00 27.09
C ILE A 30 -39.36 -5.52 27.53
N THR A 31 -38.20 -5.00 27.93
CA THR A 31 -38.07 -3.60 28.37
C THR A 31 -37.77 -2.63 27.23
N MET A 32 -37.46 -3.13 26.02
CA MET A 32 -37.15 -2.31 24.85
C MET A 32 -37.65 -3.01 23.57
N PRO A 33 -38.97 -3.12 23.38
CA PRO A 33 -39.54 -3.96 22.33
C PRO A 33 -39.26 -3.49 20.90
N GLU A 34 -38.83 -2.24 20.73
CA GLU A 34 -38.53 -1.63 19.44
C GLU A 34 -37.33 -0.70 19.57
N VAL A 35 -36.44 -0.74 18.58
CA VAL A 35 -35.35 0.23 18.40
C VAL A 35 -35.72 1.15 17.25
N VAL A 36 -35.54 2.46 17.48
CA VAL A 36 -35.62 3.50 16.45
C VAL A 36 -34.35 4.33 16.54
N GLN A 37 -33.52 4.29 15.50
CA GLN A 37 -32.22 4.95 15.50
C GLN A 37 -32.00 5.76 14.23
N GLU A 38 -31.49 6.99 14.36
CA GLU A 38 -31.09 7.81 13.21
C GLU A 38 -29.89 7.17 12.50
N ILE A 39 -29.97 7.03 11.18
CA ILE A 39 -28.90 6.50 10.32
C ILE A 39 -28.60 7.50 9.19
N PRO A 40 -27.36 7.52 8.67
CA PRO A 40 -27.03 8.28 7.46
C PRO A 40 -27.85 7.83 6.27
N LYS A 41 -28.14 8.76 5.36
CA LYS A 41 -28.86 8.47 4.11
C LYS A 41 -28.13 7.42 3.29
N GLU A 42 -26.80 7.50 3.24
CA GLU A 42 -25.94 6.58 2.50
C GLU A 42 -26.11 5.14 3.02
N ALA A 43 -26.30 4.97 4.33
CA ALA A 43 -26.54 3.65 4.91
C ALA A 43 -27.93 3.10 4.57
N ALA A 44 -28.95 3.95 4.58
CA ALA A 44 -30.29 3.58 4.15
C ALA A 44 -30.31 3.17 2.67
N ASP A 45 -29.70 3.97 1.80
CA ASP A 45 -29.64 3.74 0.35
C ASP A 45 -28.86 2.46 0.03
N SER A 46 -27.75 2.20 0.73
CA SER A 46 -26.93 0.99 0.55
C SER A 46 -27.65 -0.29 0.98
N TYR A 47 -28.49 -0.25 2.02
CA TYR A 47 -29.36 -1.38 2.36
C TYR A 47 -30.48 -1.57 1.31
N MET A 48 -31.14 -0.49 0.91
CA MET A 48 -32.24 -0.54 -0.06
C MET A 48 -31.80 -0.98 -1.46
N SER A 49 -30.54 -0.73 -1.83
CA SER A 49 -29.93 -1.20 -3.08
C SER A 49 -29.56 -2.70 -3.04
N GLY A 50 -29.56 -3.31 -1.85
CA GLY A 50 -29.14 -4.69 -1.61
C GLY A 50 -27.63 -4.89 -1.47
N GLU A 51 -26.86 -3.81 -1.36
CA GLU A 51 -25.41 -3.86 -1.11
C GLU A 51 -25.09 -4.40 0.28
N HIS A 52 -25.90 -4.05 1.29
CA HIS A 52 -25.79 -4.55 2.65
C HIS A 52 -27.05 -5.29 3.09
N THR A 53 -26.88 -6.27 3.97
CA THR A 53 -27.96 -7.04 4.61
C THR A 53 -28.57 -6.29 5.79
N GLY A 54 -29.77 -6.68 6.22
CA GLY A 54 -30.42 -6.05 7.39
C GLY A 54 -29.60 -6.19 8.68
N LYS A 55 -28.89 -7.32 8.81
CA LYS A 55 -27.96 -7.54 9.94
C LYS A 55 -26.78 -6.55 9.91
N GLU A 56 -26.23 -6.26 8.73
CA GLU A 56 -25.14 -5.29 8.58
C GLU A 56 -25.61 -3.87 8.83
N LEU A 57 -26.83 -3.52 8.40
CA LEU A 57 -27.43 -2.22 8.69
C LEU A 57 -27.69 -2.02 10.19
N MET A 58 -28.22 -3.02 10.89
CA MET A 58 -28.37 -2.98 12.36
C MET A 58 -27.02 -2.80 13.06
N ASN A 59 -25.98 -3.52 12.61
CA ASN A 59 -24.64 -3.39 13.16
C ASN A 59 -24.02 -2.00 12.87
N TYR A 60 -24.26 -1.44 11.69
CA TYR A 60 -23.84 -0.09 11.34
C TYR A 60 -24.55 0.96 12.21
N ALA A 61 -25.85 0.82 12.44
CA ALA A 61 -26.58 1.69 13.34
C ALA A 61 -26.00 1.64 14.75
N ASP A 62 -25.82 0.45 15.33
CA ASP A 62 -25.35 0.30 16.71
C ASP A 62 -23.89 0.77 16.92
N TYR A 63 -23.01 0.55 15.95
CA TYR A 63 -21.56 0.68 16.16
C TYR A 63 -20.80 1.53 15.12
N GLY A 64 -21.45 1.95 14.04
CA GLY A 64 -20.84 2.74 12.96
C GLY A 64 -20.01 1.94 11.95
N PHE A 65 -20.09 0.60 11.95
CA PHE A 65 -19.42 -0.25 10.95
C PHE A 65 -20.36 -1.35 10.44
N TRP A 66 -20.26 -1.71 9.16
CA TRP A 66 -21.19 -2.64 8.51
C TRP A 66 -21.07 -4.09 8.99
N LYS A 67 -19.85 -4.59 9.16
CA LYS A 67 -19.60 -5.98 9.56
C LYS A 67 -18.99 -6.05 10.95
N SER A 68 -19.52 -6.92 11.80
CA SER A 68 -18.93 -7.23 13.10
C SER A 68 -17.51 -7.79 12.93
N LYS A 69 -16.58 -7.48 13.83
CA LYS A 69 -15.26 -8.13 13.89
C LYS A 69 -15.35 -9.66 13.95
N LYS A 70 -16.49 -10.22 14.37
CA LYS A 70 -16.77 -11.67 14.43
C LYS A 70 -17.32 -12.26 13.11
N GLN A 71 -17.63 -11.43 12.12
CA GLN A 71 -18.19 -11.87 10.83
C GLN A 71 -17.13 -12.07 9.74
N TYR A 72 -15.93 -11.51 9.92
CA TYR A 72 -14.84 -11.78 9.01
C TYR A 72 -14.17 -13.11 9.35
N THR A 73 -13.86 -13.88 8.31
CA THR A 73 -12.85 -14.93 8.41
C THR A 73 -11.47 -14.31 8.67
N GLN A 74 -10.52 -15.14 9.08
CA GLN A 74 -9.14 -14.71 9.27
C GLN A 74 -8.54 -14.17 7.97
N ASP A 75 -8.84 -14.80 6.84
CA ASP A 75 -8.34 -14.38 5.53
C ASP A 75 -8.99 -13.08 5.05
N GLU A 76 -10.30 -12.87 5.23
CA GLU A 76 -10.94 -11.59 4.89
C GLU A 76 -10.43 -10.44 5.75
N SER A 77 -10.21 -10.69 7.06
CA SER A 77 -9.61 -9.70 7.95
C SER A 77 -8.18 -9.38 7.54
N GLY A 78 -7.40 -10.39 7.17
CA GLY A 78 -6.03 -10.25 6.68
C GLY A 78 -5.99 -9.46 5.37
N LYS A 79 -6.88 -9.77 4.43
CA LYS A 79 -7.01 -9.04 3.16
C LYS A 79 -7.27 -7.56 3.41
N LEU A 80 -8.30 -7.25 4.22
CA LEU A 80 -8.67 -5.88 4.54
C LEU A 80 -7.56 -5.12 5.28
N PHE A 81 -6.82 -5.79 6.18
CA PHE A 81 -5.70 -5.17 6.88
C PHE A 81 -4.58 -4.76 5.91
N ILE A 82 -4.21 -5.65 4.98
CA ILE A 82 -3.17 -5.38 3.98
C ILE A 82 -3.62 -4.29 3.00
N GLU A 83 -4.89 -4.27 2.58
CA GLU A 83 -5.44 -3.21 1.75
C GLU A 83 -5.33 -1.83 2.40
N ASN A 84 -5.55 -1.75 3.72
CA ASN A 84 -5.43 -0.50 4.48
C ASN A 84 -3.99 -0.14 4.87
N HIS A 85 -3.09 -1.14 4.92
CA HIS A 85 -1.69 -0.98 5.27
C HIS A 85 -0.77 -1.76 4.31
N PRO A 86 -0.60 -1.31 3.06
CA PRO A 86 0.11 -2.04 2.01
C PRO A 86 1.51 -2.51 2.38
N SER A 87 2.28 -1.70 3.12
CA SER A 87 3.67 -2.02 3.50
C SER A 87 3.81 -3.33 4.29
N PHE A 88 2.75 -3.78 4.98
CA PHE A 88 2.76 -5.06 5.69
C PHE A 88 2.84 -6.27 4.76
N ILE A 89 2.52 -6.13 3.47
CA ILE A 89 2.65 -7.21 2.49
C ILE A 89 4.10 -7.69 2.37
N LEU A 90 5.06 -6.78 2.55
CA LEU A 90 6.50 -7.05 2.44
C LEU A 90 7.06 -7.84 3.61
N LYS A 91 6.36 -7.87 4.75
CA LYS A 91 6.81 -8.62 5.94
C LYS A 91 6.59 -10.13 5.80
N ASN A 92 5.62 -10.54 4.98
CA ASN A 92 5.36 -11.95 4.72
C ASN A 92 4.65 -12.16 3.36
N PRO A 93 5.38 -11.98 2.24
CA PRO A 93 4.79 -12.02 0.92
C PRO A 93 4.14 -13.36 0.57
N GLY A 94 4.80 -14.48 0.89
CA GLY A 94 4.28 -15.82 0.62
C GLY A 94 2.92 -16.12 1.29
N ASN A 95 2.74 -15.71 2.55
CA ASN A 95 1.45 -15.92 3.24
C ASN A 95 0.36 -14.97 2.74
N THR A 96 0.72 -13.73 2.39
CA THR A 96 -0.26 -12.74 1.94
C THR A 96 -0.69 -12.96 0.50
N ARG A 97 0.17 -13.56 -0.34
CA ARG A 97 -0.12 -13.88 -1.75
C ARG A 97 -1.41 -14.65 -1.97
N ARG A 98 -1.76 -15.56 -1.05
CA ARG A 98 -2.98 -16.39 -1.14
C ARG A 98 -4.28 -15.60 -0.91
N LEU A 99 -4.20 -14.41 -0.31
CA LEU A 99 -5.35 -13.57 0.02
C LEU A 99 -5.85 -12.75 -1.17
N PHE A 100 -5.06 -12.67 -2.23
CA PHE A 100 -5.27 -11.79 -3.36
C PHE A 100 -5.23 -12.54 -4.70
N THR A 101 -5.93 -12.01 -5.69
CA THR A 101 -5.66 -12.36 -7.09
C THR A 101 -4.24 -11.93 -7.47
N ALA A 102 -3.70 -12.45 -8.56
CA ALA A 102 -2.36 -12.08 -9.02
C ALA A 102 -2.23 -10.57 -9.29
N GLU A 103 -3.27 -9.96 -9.85
CA GLU A 103 -3.29 -8.54 -10.20
C GLU A 103 -3.40 -7.64 -8.96
N GLU A 104 -4.34 -7.94 -8.04
CA GLU A 104 -4.46 -7.20 -6.77
C GLU A 104 -3.16 -7.29 -5.98
N PHE A 105 -2.55 -8.48 -5.90
CA PHE A 105 -1.28 -8.66 -5.21
C PHE A 105 -0.19 -7.80 -5.83
N LYS A 106 -0.04 -7.84 -7.16
CA LYS A 106 0.95 -7.03 -7.86
C LYS A 106 0.77 -5.55 -7.56
N GLN A 107 -0.46 -5.03 -7.63
CA GLN A 107 -0.76 -3.62 -7.36
C GLN A 107 -0.37 -3.19 -5.95
N ILE A 108 -0.73 -3.98 -4.94
CA ILE A 108 -0.42 -3.68 -3.53
C ILE A 108 1.09 -3.77 -3.28
N VAL A 109 1.76 -4.78 -3.83
CA VAL A 109 3.23 -4.91 -3.75
C VAL A 109 3.91 -3.72 -4.41
N THR A 110 3.47 -3.31 -5.60
CA THR A 110 4.00 -2.11 -6.28
C THR A 110 3.84 -0.88 -5.39
N GLN A 111 2.65 -0.66 -4.83
CA GLN A 111 2.41 0.46 -3.92
C GLN A 111 3.33 0.43 -2.69
N ALA A 112 3.48 -0.75 -2.08
CA ALA A 112 4.33 -0.93 -0.90
C ALA A 112 5.80 -0.66 -1.21
N ILE A 113 6.34 -1.23 -2.29
CA ILE A 113 7.74 -1.06 -2.67
C ILE A 113 8.01 0.38 -3.11
N VAL A 114 7.11 1.03 -3.86
CA VAL A 114 7.23 2.45 -4.21
C VAL A 114 7.29 3.32 -2.95
N SER A 115 6.52 2.97 -1.91
CA SER A 115 6.55 3.70 -0.64
C SER A 115 7.82 3.50 0.17
N GLU A 116 8.51 2.37 0.04
CA GLU A 116 9.75 2.07 0.76
C GLU A 116 10.99 2.56 -0.01
N LEU A 117 10.98 2.47 -1.35
CA LEU A 117 12.09 2.86 -2.20
C LEU A 117 11.99 4.29 -2.72
N GLU A 118 10.80 4.91 -2.81
CA GLU A 118 10.65 6.28 -3.31
C GLU A 118 11.44 6.53 -4.61
N PRO A 119 11.16 5.79 -5.72
CA PRO A 119 12.05 5.74 -6.89
C PRO A 119 12.28 7.09 -7.58
N SER A 120 11.44 8.09 -7.32
CA SER A 120 11.56 9.46 -7.84
C SER A 120 12.43 10.39 -6.99
N GLU A 121 12.92 9.93 -5.83
CA GLU A 121 13.71 10.73 -4.90
C GLU A 121 15.14 10.18 -4.72
N LEU A 122 16.07 11.07 -4.38
CA LEU A 122 17.43 10.69 -3.97
C LEU A 122 17.49 10.58 -2.45
N ASP A 123 18.14 9.55 -1.92
CA ASP A 123 18.13 9.28 -0.48
C ASP A 123 19.15 10.17 0.21
N ALA A 124 20.36 10.23 -0.32
CA ALA A 124 21.34 11.22 0.06
C ALA A 124 22.33 11.54 -1.06
N ILE A 125 22.95 12.72 -0.97
CA ILE A 125 24.01 13.17 -1.86
C ILE A 125 25.05 13.95 -1.07
N GLY A 126 26.32 13.74 -1.37
CA GLY A 126 27.43 14.41 -0.69
C GLY A 126 28.73 14.37 -1.47
N ILE A 127 29.76 15.02 -0.91
CA ILE A 127 31.12 14.99 -1.45
C ILE A 127 32.00 14.19 -0.50
N VAL A 128 32.64 13.13 -1.00
CA VAL A 128 33.53 12.24 -0.25
C VAL A 128 34.84 12.09 -1.01
N ASP A 129 35.95 12.50 -0.41
CA ASP A 129 37.29 12.44 -1.01
C ASP A 129 37.35 13.00 -2.45
N ASN A 130 36.72 14.17 -2.68
CA ASN A 130 36.64 14.83 -4.00
C ASN A 130 35.79 14.08 -5.06
N HIS A 131 34.95 13.14 -4.63
CA HIS A 131 33.94 12.49 -5.46
C HIS A 131 32.55 12.98 -5.08
N LEU A 132 31.67 13.12 -6.07
CA LEU A 132 30.24 13.28 -5.80
C LEU A 132 29.65 11.88 -5.55
N GLU A 133 29.09 11.64 -4.37
CA GLU A 133 28.51 10.36 -3.98
C GLU A 133 27.00 10.50 -3.74
N LEU A 134 26.21 9.65 -4.39
CA LEU A 134 24.77 9.51 -4.19
C LEU A 134 24.53 8.17 -3.48
N LEU A 135 23.92 8.22 -2.30
CA LEU A 135 23.54 7.02 -1.54
C LEU A 135 22.15 6.57 -1.97
N LEU A 136 22.02 5.27 -2.25
CA LEU A 136 20.76 4.56 -2.44
C LEU A 136 20.66 3.48 -1.35
N VAL A 137 19.62 3.54 -0.55
CA VAL A 137 19.30 2.55 0.48
C VAL A 137 18.15 1.68 -0.01
N ASP A 138 18.38 0.37 -0.03
CA ASP A 138 17.36 -0.62 -0.35
C ASP A 138 16.93 -1.38 0.92
N PRO A 139 15.76 -1.06 1.50
CA PRO A 139 15.22 -1.73 2.67
C PRO A 139 14.33 -2.94 2.33
N VAL A 140 14.16 -3.30 1.05
CA VAL A 140 13.16 -4.28 0.62
C VAL A 140 13.76 -5.69 0.58
N GLY A 141 12.96 -6.67 0.99
CA GLY A 141 13.33 -8.09 0.94
C GLY A 141 13.42 -8.64 -0.48
N TRP A 142 14.02 -9.82 -0.61
CA TRP A 142 14.28 -10.51 -1.88
C TRP A 142 13.47 -11.81 -2.02
N GLU A 143 12.24 -11.81 -1.51
CA GLU A 143 11.32 -12.95 -1.60
C GLU A 143 10.80 -13.14 -3.04
N GLU A 144 10.69 -14.40 -3.48
CA GLU A 144 10.31 -14.80 -4.84
C GLU A 144 8.98 -14.17 -5.28
N GLU A 145 8.00 -14.05 -4.37
CA GLU A 145 6.68 -13.53 -4.71
C GLU A 145 6.68 -12.04 -5.11
N ILE A 146 7.68 -11.26 -4.66
CA ILE A 146 7.75 -9.81 -4.89
C ILE A 146 8.96 -9.40 -5.74
N GLU A 147 9.94 -10.29 -5.92
CA GLU A 147 11.22 -10.01 -6.55
C GLU A 147 11.08 -9.30 -7.90
N ALA A 148 10.16 -9.76 -8.76
CA ALA A 148 9.97 -9.16 -10.07
C ALA A 148 9.53 -7.68 -10.00
N VAL A 149 8.64 -7.35 -9.05
CA VAL A 149 8.17 -5.97 -8.83
C VAL A 149 9.27 -5.15 -8.17
N HIS A 150 10.00 -5.75 -7.22
CA HIS A 150 11.15 -5.11 -6.58
C HIS A 150 12.20 -4.69 -7.62
N LEU A 151 12.61 -5.61 -8.49
CA LEU A 151 13.58 -5.34 -9.55
C LEU A 151 13.12 -4.22 -10.49
N GLU A 152 11.85 -4.21 -10.88
CA GLU A 152 11.29 -3.17 -11.75
C GLU A 152 11.42 -1.77 -11.12
N ILE A 153 11.07 -1.63 -9.85
CA ILE A 153 11.11 -0.34 -9.13
C ILE A 153 12.55 0.07 -8.79
N LEU A 154 13.40 -0.89 -8.39
CA LEU A 154 14.82 -0.62 -8.13
C LEU A 154 15.54 -0.18 -9.41
N GLN A 155 15.20 -0.78 -10.56
CA GLN A 155 15.68 -0.34 -11.86
C GLN A 155 15.23 1.10 -12.18
N GLU A 156 13.97 1.44 -11.93
CA GLU A 156 13.47 2.81 -12.11
C GLU A 156 14.25 3.80 -11.23
N LYS A 157 14.45 3.50 -9.95
CA LYS A 157 15.23 4.34 -9.04
C LYS A 157 16.67 4.51 -9.52
N MET A 158 17.34 3.42 -9.89
CA MET A 158 18.70 3.47 -10.43
C MET A 158 18.80 4.34 -11.68
N ASN A 159 17.83 4.22 -12.59
CA ASN A 159 17.76 5.06 -13.79
C ASN A 159 17.60 6.54 -13.45
N ASN A 160 16.80 6.88 -12.43
CA ASN A 160 16.63 8.26 -11.98
C ASN A 160 17.92 8.83 -11.37
N TYR A 161 18.71 8.02 -10.64
CA TYR A 161 20.03 8.44 -10.13
C TYR A 161 21.02 8.70 -11.26
N ILE A 162 21.07 7.80 -12.25
CA ILE A 162 21.90 7.97 -13.44
C ILE A 162 21.45 9.24 -14.19
N HIS A 163 20.16 9.40 -14.42
CA HIS A 163 19.62 10.57 -15.12
C HIS A 163 19.95 11.89 -14.39
N PHE A 164 19.83 11.93 -13.06
CA PHE A 164 20.20 13.09 -12.25
C PHE A 164 21.67 13.50 -12.45
N LEU A 165 22.57 12.52 -12.52
CA LEU A 165 23.99 12.75 -12.79
C LEU A 165 24.25 13.18 -14.24
N GLU A 166 23.64 12.51 -15.22
CA GLU A 166 23.79 12.84 -16.65
C GLU A 166 23.26 14.23 -16.99
N SER A 167 22.11 14.59 -16.43
CA SER A 167 21.47 15.90 -16.60
C SER A 167 22.13 17.01 -15.76
N LYS A 168 23.17 16.67 -14.98
CA LYS A 168 23.97 17.61 -14.19
C LYS A 168 23.15 18.44 -13.20
N GLN A 169 22.06 17.88 -12.65
CA GLN A 169 21.19 18.58 -11.71
C GLN A 169 21.90 19.00 -10.40
N TYR A 170 23.02 18.35 -10.06
CA TYR A 170 23.84 18.69 -8.89
C TYR A 170 24.68 19.97 -9.05
N VAL A 171 24.92 20.46 -10.27
CA VAL A 171 25.99 21.44 -10.54
C VAL A 171 25.78 22.77 -9.84
N GLU A 172 24.55 23.26 -9.77
CA GLU A 172 24.25 24.54 -9.09
C GLU A 172 24.66 24.51 -7.61
N ARG A 173 24.53 23.34 -6.97
CA ARG A 173 24.76 23.19 -5.53
C ARG A 173 26.16 22.71 -5.18
N TYR A 174 26.73 21.81 -5.98
CA TYR A 174 27.98 21.11 -5.65
C TYR A 174 29.14 21.47 -6.59
N GLY A 175 28.88 22.17 -7.70
CA GLY A 175 29.86 22.36 -8.78
C GLY A 175 29.97 21.13 -9.68
N ASP A 176 30.93 21.15 -10.62
CA ASP A 176 31.13 20.08 -11.62
C ASP A 176 32.58 19.57 -11.66
N GLN A 177 33.38 19.86 -10.64
CA GLN A 177 34.78 19.47 -10.56
C GLN A 177 34.94 18.32 -9.57
N PHE A 178 34.81 17.09 -10.07
CA PHE A 178 34.99 15.86 -9.29
C PHE A 178 35.88 14.88 -10.06
N ASP A 179 36.63 14.04 -9.35
CA ASP A 179 37.46 13.01 -9.98
C ASP A 179 36.61 11.86 -10.56
N LYS A 180 35.45 11.60 -9.94
CA LYS A 180 34.43 10.62 -10.36
C LYS A 180 33.09 10.90 -9.67
N LYS A 181 32.04 10.29 -10.21
CA LYS A 181 30.69 10.26 -9.63
C LYS A 181 30.40 8.84 -9.14
N VAL A 182 29.91 8.69 -7.92
CA VAL A 182 29.67 7.39 -7.30
C VAL A 182 28.19 7.27 -7.00
N ILE A 183 27.56 6.21 -7.49
CA ILE A 183 26.27 5.73 -6.99
C ILE A 183 26.63 4.62 -6.00
N HIS A 184 26.36 4.87 -4.72
CA HIS A 184 26.62 3.93 -3.64
C HIS A 184 25.29 3.30 -3.22
N ILE A 185 25.12 2.02 -3.51
CA ILE A 185 23.94 1.26 -3.09
C ILE A 185 24.25 0.38 -1.88
N THR A 186 23.38 0.45 -0.88
CA THR A 186 23.43 -0.35 0.37
C THR A 186 22.13 -1.14 0.51
N PHE A 187 22.21 -2.35 1.07
CA PHE A 187 21.05 -3.23 1.21
C PHE A 187 20.80 -3.62 2.67
N GLN A 188 19.53 -3.62 3.08
CA GLN A 188 19.13 -4.19 4.37
C GLN A 188 19.16 -5.72 4.35
N TYR A 189 18.78 -6.33 3.22
CA TYR A 189 18.74 -7.78 3.02
C TYR A 189 19.65 -8.18 1.87
N SER A 190 20.29 -9.35 1.97
CA SER A 190 21.16 -9.85 0.90
C SER A 190 20.35 -10.00 -0.40
N PRO A 191 20.80 -9.40 -1.53
CA PRO A 191 20.14 -9.57 -2.81
C PRO A 191 20.13 -11.01 -3.28
N SER A 192 19.11 -11.36 -4.06
CA SER A 192 19.05 -12.63 -4.78
C SER A 192 20.06 -12.68 -5.94
N ASP A 193 20.20 -13.84 -6.58
CA ASP A 193 21.00 -13.99 -7.80
C ASP A 193 20.51 -13.06 -8.93
N ASN A 194 19.19 -12.83 -9.04
CA ASN A 194 18.64 -11.89 -10.01
C ASN A 194 18.99 -10.44 -9.66
N GLY A 195 18.95 -10.08 -8.38
CA GLY A 195 19.41 -8.79 -7.88
C GLY A 195 20.90 -8.53 -8.17
N LEU A 196 21.75 -9.52 -7.88
CA LEU A 196 23.18 -9.44 -8.19
C LEU A 196 23.44 -9.35 -9.71
N ALA A 197 22.70 -10.11 -10.53
CA ALA A 197 22.79 -10.02 -11.98
C ALA A 197 22.37 -8.65 -12.51
N PHE A 198 21.32 -8.05 -11.92
CA PHE A 198 20.92 -6.68 -12.21
C PHE A 198 22.04 -5.67 -11.88
N LEU A 199 22.65 -5.75 -10.69
CA LEU A 199 23.76 -4.86 -10.33
C LEU A 199 24.97 -5.01 -11.26
N ALA A 200 25.29 -6.24 -11.67
CA ALA A 200 26.34 -6.50 -12.65
C ALA A 200 26.02 -5.86 -14.02
N ALA A 201 24.75 -5.90 -14.44
CA ALA A 201 24.30 -5.24 -15.67
C ALA A 201 24.43 -3.71 -15.56
N VAL A 202 24.04 -3.11 -14.43
CA VAL A 202 24.24 -1.68 -14.18
C VAL A 202 25.73 -1.32 -14.24
N GLN A 203 26.60 -2.10 -13.60
CA GLN A 203 28.05 -1.89 -13.67
C GLN A 203 28.58 -1.90 -15.11
N GLN A 204 28.06 -2.78 -15.97
CA GLN A 204 28.43 -2.84 -17.39
C GLN A 204 27.95 -1.60 -18.16
N VAL A 205 26.73 -1.14 -17.90
CA VAL A 205 26.16 0.08 -18.51
C VAL A 205 26.97 1.32 -18.13
N LEU A 206 27.50 1.37 -16.90
CA LEU A 206 28.29 2.51 -16.42
C LEU A 206 29.77 2.50 -16.85
N GLN A 207 30.32 1.37 -17.33
CA GLN A 207 31.74 1.27 -17.75
C GLN A 207 32.24 2.38 -18.69
N PRO A 208 31.49 2.83 -19.72
CA PRO A 208 31.97 3.88 -20.62
C PRO A 208 31.81 5.30 -20.06
N THR A 209 31.29 5.46 -18.85
CA THR A 209 31.00 6.75 -18.22
C THR A 209 32.03 7.10 -17.14
N ASP A 210 31.91 8.29 -16.53
CA ASP A 210 32.67 8.67 -15.32
C ASP A 210 31.94 8.33 -14.01
N MET A 211 30.91 7.50 -14.10
CA MET A 211 30.11 7.01 -12.97
C MET A 211 30.58 5.63 -12.53
N ILE A 212 30.57 5.39 -11.22
CA ILE A 212 30.93 4.13 -10.59
C ILE A 212 29.79 3.67 -9.70
N LEU A 213 29.38 2.40 -9.86
CA LEU A 213 28.50 1.75 -8.91
C LEU A 213 29.33 1.09 -7.80
N LYS A 214 29.18 1.59 -6.58
CA LYS A 214 29.70 0.98 -5.36
C LYS A 214 28.57 0.21 -4.70
N VAL A 215 28.79 -1.08 -4.42
CA VAL A 215 27.80 -1.97 -3.80
C VAL A 215 28.28 -2.35 -2.41
N GLU A 216 27.43 -2.14 -1.39
CA GLU A 216 27.65 -2.57 -0.01
C GLU A 216 26.56 -3.57 0.37
N LEU A 217 26.97 -4.81 0.63
CA LEU A 217 26.09 -5.90 1.04
C LEU A 217 26.05 -5.98 2.58
N PRO A 218 24.93 -6.42 3.18
CA PRO A 218 24.85 -6.65 4.62
C PRO A 218 25.84 -7.76 5.05
N GLU A 219 26.32 -7.66 6.29
CA GLU A 219 27.21 -8.65 6.94
C GLU A 219 26.54 -10.01 7.21
#